data_AF-A0A8T3CEW4-F1
#
_entry.id   AF-A0A8T3CEW4-F1
#
_cell.length_a   1.000
_cell.length_b   1.000
_cell.length_c   1.000
_cell.angle_alpha   90.00
_cell.angle_beta   90.00
_cell.angle_gamma   90.00
#
_symmetry.space_group_name_H-M   'P 1'
#
loop_
_entity.id
_entity.type
_entity.pdbx_description
1 polymer ?
#
loop_
_entity_poly.entity_id
_entity_poly.type
_entity_poly.pdbx_seq_one_letter_code
_entity_poly.pdbx_strand_id
1 'polypeptide(L)'
;MAAFNTLINFIYAAHGEWYFGDSYCKFHNFFPVTAVFASIYSMTAIAVDRYMAIIHPLKPRLSATATKVIIVCIWALAVMLAFPLCFYSTTRKIPRRTLCFVAWPRPSEDSFM
;
A
#
# COMPACT_ATOMS: atom_id res chain seq x y z
N MET A 1 12.07 3.56 -1.97
CA MET A 1 10.87 3.05 -1.27
C MET A 1 11.06 1.62 -0.76
N ALA A 2 11.58 0.70 -1.57
CA ALA A 2 11.84 -0.69 -1.15
C ALA A 2 12.84 -0.82 0.02
N ALA A 3 13.96 -0.10 0.00
CA ALA A 3 15.05 -0.23 0.98
C ALA A 3 14.60 -0.13 2.45
N PHE A 4 13.68 0.78 2.76
CA PHE A 4 13.17 0.98 4.10
C PHE A 4 12.27 -0.18 4.55
N ASN A 5 11.36 -0.63 3.68
CA ASN A 5 10.47 -1.74 4.00
C ASN A 5 11.24 -3.08 4.07
N THR A 6 12.22 -3.29 3.19
CA THR A 6 13.04 -4.52 3.16
C THR A 6 13.91 -4.65 4.38
N LEU A 7 14.52 -3.55 4.86
CA LEU A 7 15.36 -3.57 6.07
C LEU A 7 14.53 -3.99 7.30
N ILE A 8 13.36 -3.38 7.48
CA ILE A 8 12.49 -3.67 8.61
C ILE A 8 11.92 -5.09 8.54
N ASN A 9 11.52 -5.54 7.34
CA ASN A 9 11.08 -6.92 7.13
C ASN A 9 12.19 -7.93 7.44
N PHE A 10 13.43 -7.63 7.04
CA PHE A 10 14.58 -8.48 7.33
C PHE A 10 14.86 -8.55 8.84
N ILE A 11 14.86 -7.42 9.54
CA ILE A 11 15.04 -7.39 11.01
C ILE A 11 13.94 -8.18 11.71
N TYR A 12 12.68 -8.00 11.30
CA TYR A 12 11.55 -8.74 11.87
C TYR A 12 11.65 -10.24 11.60
N ALA A 13 12.07 -10.64 10.39
CA ALA A 13 12.27 -12.05 10.03
C ALA A 13 13.46 -12.69 10.77
N ALA A 14 14.55 -11.95 10.98
CA ALA A 14 15.75 -12.45 11.65
C ALA A 14 15.56 -12.60 13.17
N HIS A 15 14.92 -11.62 13.82
CA HIS A 15 14.72 -11.63 15.28
C HIS A 15 13.39 -12.27 15.70
N GLY A 16 12.39 -12.33 14.81
CA GLY A 16 11.05 -12.83 15.13
C GLY A 16 10.29 -11.97 16.14
N GLU A 17 10.76 -10.74 16.40
CA GLU A 17 10.18 -9.78 17.34
C GLU A 17 10.02 -8.39 16.70
N TRP A 18 8.92 -7.72 17.06
CA TRP A 18 8.60 -6.39 16.59
C TRP A 18 9.02 -5.30 17.60
N TYR A 19 10.06 -4.52 17.25
CA TYR A 19 10.64 -3.49 18.12
C TYR A 19 10.15 -2.06 17.86
N PHE A 20 9.49 -1.81 16.72
CA PHE A 20 9.24 -0.46 16.20
C PHE A 20 7.93 0.19 16.68
N GLY A 21 7.18 -0.48 17.56
CA GLY A 21 5.92 0.03 18.12
C GLY A 21 4.72 -0.08 17.18
N ASP A 22 3.54 0.29 17.69
CA ASP A 22 2.25 0.09 17.00
C ASP A 22 2.06 1.00 15.77
N SER A 23 2.42 2.28 15.90
CA SER A 23 2.33 3.26 14.81
C SER A 23 3.14 2.83 13.59
N TYR A 24 4.33 2.30 13.83
CA TYR A 24 5.20 1.82 12.77
C TYR A 24 4.73 0.50 12.17
N CYS A 25 4.05 -0.37 12.94
CA CYS A 25 3.41 -1.59 12.42
C CYS A 25 2.34 -1.24 11.39
N LYS A 26 1.51 -0.23 11.71
CA LYS A 26 0.51 0.31 10.78
C LYS A 26 1.16 0.90 9.53
N PHE A 27 2.16 1.75 9.70
CA PHE A 27 2.89 2.36 8.58
C PHE A 27 3.58 1.30 7.69
N HIS A 28 4.21 0.30 8.31
CA HIS A 28 4.92 -0.77 7.63
C HIS A 28 4.01 -1.62 6.74
N ASN A 29 2.77 -1.88 7.16
CA ASN A 29 1.78 -2.61 6.35
C ASN A 29 1.12 -1.71 5.30
N PHE A 30 0.90 -0.43 5.60
CA PHE A 30 0.24 0.53 4.72
C PHE A 30 1.11 0.99 3.54
N PHE A 31 2.37 1.34 3.81
CA PHE A 31 3.24 2.00 2.85
C PHE A 31 3.58 1.15 1.60
N PRO A 32 3.92 -0.14 1.72
CA PRO A 32 4.24 -0.97 0.56
C PRO A 32 3.05 -1.15 -0.37
N VAL A 33 1.87 -1.39 0.21
CA VAL A 33 0.63 -1.57 -0.55
C VAL A 33 0.28 -0.29 -1.32
N THR A 34 0.34 0.86 -0.64
CA THR A 34 0.14 2.17 -1.28
C THR A 34 1.13 2.41 -2.42
N ALA A 35 2.41 2.10 -2.20
CA ALA A 35 3.46 2.27 -3.22
C ALA A 35 3.25 1.38 -4.45
N VAL A 36 2.85 0.12 -4.25
CA VAL A 36 2.53 -0.81 -5.35
C VAL A 36 1.32 -0.31 -6.15
N PHE A 37 0.25 0.12 -5.49
CA PHE A 37 -0.92 0.70 -6.16
C PHE A 37 -0.57 1.97 -6.93
N ALA A 38 0.16 2.90 -6.32
CA ALA A 38 0.60 4.11 -7.01
C ALA A 38 1.45 3.80 -8.25
N SER A 39 2.34 2.80 -8.17
CA SER A 39 3.18 2.36 -9.29
C SER A 39 2.36 1.77 -10.44
N ILE A 40 1.45 0.83 -10.15
CA ILE A 40 0.67 0.16 -11.21
C ILE A 40 -0.27 1.14 -11.91
N TYR A 41 -0.96 2.01 -11.16
CA TYR A 41 -1.83 3.02 -11.74
C TYR A 41 -1.05 4.08 -12.54
N SER A 42 0.16 4.43 -12.10
CA SER A 42 1.04 5.32 -12.89
C SER A 42 1.42 4.67 -14.22
N MET A 43 1.79 3.38 -14.20
CA MET A 43 2.07 2.64 -15.43
C MET A 43 0.84 2.56 -16.34
N THR A 44 -0.35 2.31 -15.79
CA THR A 44 -1.60 2.32 -16.55
C THR A 44 -1.87 3.69 -17.18
N ALA A 45 -1.68 4.78 -16.44
CA ALA A 45 -1.86 6.13 -16.95
C ALA A 45 -0.90 6.44 -18.12
N ILE A 46 0.36 6.02 -18.01
CA ILE A 46 1.34 6.13 -19.10
C ILE A 46 0.89 5.31 -20.31
N ALA A 47 0.43 4.08 -20.11
CA ALA A 47 -0.04 3.22 -21.19
C ALA A 47 -1.25 3.82 -21.92
N VAL A 48 -2.21 4.39 -21.17
CA VAL A 48 -3.38 5.08 -21.73
C VAL A 48 -2.99 6.33 -22.50
N ASP A 49 -2.05 7.14 -21.98
CA ASP A 49 -1.53 8.31 -22.70
C ASP A 49 -0.91 7.92 -24.04
N ARG A 50 -0.07 6.87 -24.06
CA ARG A 50 0.53 6.34 -25.29
C ARG A 50 -0.50 5.77 -26.25
N TYR A 51 -1.50 5.05 -25.75
CA TYR A 51 -2.58 4.51 -26.56
C TYR A 51 -3.41 5.63 -27.23
N MET A 52 -3.81 6.65 -26.46
CA MET A 52 -4.54 7.81 -26.96
C MET A 52 -3.75 8.57 -28.02
N ALA A 53 -2.44 8.74 -27.82
CA ALA A 53 -1.56 9.43 -28.78
C ALA A 53 -1.45 8.70 -30.14
N ILE A 54 -1.55 7.36 -30.15
CA ILE A 54 -1.45 6.55 -31.38
C ILE A 54 -2.80 6.46 -32.09
N ILE A 55 -3.88 6.17 -31.36
CA ILE A 55 -5.20 5.88 -31.94
C ILE A 55 -6.00 7.15 -32.23
N HIS A 56 -5.80 8.22 -31.45
CA HIS A 56 -6.54 9.47 -31.58
C HIS A 56 -5.60 10.68 -31.79
N PRO A 57 -4.85 10.74 -32.91
CA PRO A 57 -3.84 11.78 -33.15
C PRO A 57 -4.41 13.21 -33.22
N LEU A 58 -5.72 13.37 -33.45
CA LEU A 58 -6.42 14.65 -33.55
C LEU A 58 -6.96 15.17 -32.20
N LYS A 59 -6.92 14.37 -31.12
CA LYS A 59 -7.32 14.84 -29.80
C LYS A 59 -6.15 15.61 -29.14
N PRO A 60 -6.41 16.77 -28.52
CA PRO A 60 -5.37 17.52 -27.82
C PRO A 60 -4.77 16.66 -26.70
N ARG A 61 -3.45 16.71 -26.56
CA ARG A 61 -2.70 15.98 -25.53
C ARG A 61 -3.23 16.33 -24.13
N LEU A 62 -3.14 15.37 -23.20
CA LEU A 62 -3.38 15.63 -21.79
C LEU A 62 -2.53 16.84 -21.35
N SER A 63 -3.21 17.92 -20.95
CA SER A 63 -2.56 19.13 -20.43
C SER A 63 -1.78 18.80 -19.16
N ALA A 64 -0.70 19.53 -18.89
CA ALA A 64 0.10 19.38 -17.67
C ALA A 64 -0.75 19.45 -16.38
N THR A 65 -1.84 20.23 -16.41
CA THR A 65 -2.81 20.31 -15.31
C THR A 65 -3.60 19.00 -15.15
N ALA A 66 -4.02 18.38 -16.25
CA ALA A 66 -4.74 17.11 -16.21
C ALA A 66 -3.85 15.97 -15.70
N THR A 67 -2.56 15.93 -16.10
CA THR A 67 -1.60 14.95 -15.57
C THR A 67 -1.42 15.10 -14.07
N LYS A 68 -1.32 16.32 -13.54
CA LYS A 68 -1.25 16.56 -12.09
C LYS A 68 -2.51 16.07 -11.37
N VAL A 69 -3.69 16.34 -11.92
CA VAL A 69 -4.97 15.84 -11.35
C VAL A 69 -4.99 14.31 -11.33
N ILE A 70 -4.58 13.65 -12.42
CA ILE A 70 -4.51 12.19 -12.48
C ILE A 70 -3.57 11.63 -11.41
N ILE A 71 -2.38 12.22 -11.22
CA ILE A 71 -1.44 11.79 -10.18
C ILE A 71 -2.05 11.91 -8.79
N VAL A 72 -2.71 13.04 -8.49
CA VAL A 72 -3.39 13.23 -7.19
C VAL A 72 -4.49 12.19 -6.98
N CYS A 73 -5.31 11.92 -8.01
CA CYS A 73 -6.33 10.89 -7.95
C CYS A 73 -5.74 9.49 -7.72
N ILE A 74 -4.63 9.16 -8.39
CA ILE A 74 -3.93 7.87 -8.22
C ILE A 74 -3.48 7.70 -6.77
N TRP A 75 -2.86 8.73 -6.18
CA TRP A 75 -2.44 8.68 -4.78
C TRP A 75 -3.63 8.57 -3.83
N ALA A 76 -4.70 9.34 -4.05
CA ALA A 76 -5.91 9.25 -3.23
C ALA A 76 -6.53 7.84 -3.27
N LEU A 77 -6.64 7.24 -4.47
CA LEU A 77 -7.14 5.87 -4.66
C LEU A 77 -6.22 4.83 -4.00
N ALA A 78 -4.90 4.97 -4.14
CA ALA A 78 -3.93 4.07 -3.52
C ALA A 78 -4.03 4.10 -1.99
N VAL A 79 -4.16 5.30 -1.39
CA VAL A 79 -4.35 5.47 0.05
C VAL A 79 -5.69 4.89 0.50
N MET A 80 -6.76 5.13 -0.25
CA MET A 80 -8.09 4.60 0.06
C MET A 80 -8.10 3.06 0.07
N LEU A 81 -7.45 2.44 -0.91
CA LEU A 81 -7.32 0.98 -0.99
C LEU A 81 -6.42 0.40 0.11
N ALA A 82 -5.39 1.12 0.52
CA ALA A 82 -4.49 0.71 1.60
C ALA A 82 -5.03 1.02 3.01
N PHE A 83 -6.07 1.85 3.13
CA PHE A 83 -6.63 2.28 4.41
C PHE A 83 -7.06 1.12 5.33
N PRO A 84 -7.73 0.04 4.85
CA PRO A 84 -8.08 -1.09 5.70
C PRO A 84 -6.86 -1.75 6.36
N LEU A 85 -5.72 -1.82 5.66
CA LEU A 85 -4.50 -2.37 6.25
C LEU A 85 -3.95 -1.51 7.38
N CYS A 86 -4.08 -0.18 7.27
CA CYS A 86 -3.70 0.75 8.33
C CYS A 86 -4.63 0.62 9.54
N PHE A 87 -5.92 0.44 9.30
CA PHE A 87 -6.94 0.34 10.36
C PHE A 87 -6.86 -1.00 11.12
N TYR A 88 -6.71 -2.11 10.39
CA TYR A 88 -6.67 -3.46 10.98
C TYR A 88 -5.28 -3.91 11.43
N SER A 89 -4.20 -3.21 11.07
CA SER A 89 -2.87 -3.52 11.61
C SER A 89 -2.79 -3.19 13.10
N THR A 90 -2.42 -4.18 13.90
CA THR A 90 -2.24 -4.03 15.34
C THR A 90 -1.02 -4.81 15.82
N THR A 91 -0.46 -4.38 16.93
CA THR A 91 0.61 -5.10 17.62
C THR A 91 0.05 -5.89 18.80
N ARG A 92 0.41 -7.17 18.92
CA ARG A 92 0.06 -8.00 20.09
C ARG A 92 1.33 -8.45 20.80
N LYS A 93 1.37 -8.14 22.09
CA LYS A 93 2.40 -8.65 23.00
C LYS A 93 2.01 -10.07 23.43
N ILE A 94 2.80 -11.04 23.01
CA ILE A 94 2.71 -12.45 23.43
C ILE A 94 3.78 -12.65 24.52
N PRO A 95 3.62 -13.57 25.49
CA PRO A 95 4.56 -13.74 26.61
C PRO A 95 6.04 -13.92 26.24
N ARG A 96 6.33 -14.29 24.98
CA ARG A 96 7.69 -14.48 24.45
C ARG A 96 8.13 -13.47 23.39
N ARG A 97 7.23 -12.64 22.84
CA ARG A 97 7.53 -11.72 21.73
C ARG A 97 6.42 -10.74 21.41
N THR A 98 6.77 -9.60 20.83
CA THR A 98 5.81 -8.67 20.23
C THR A 98 5.65 -8.99 18.74
N LEU A 99 4.42 -9.17 18.27
CA LEU A 99 4.14 -9.41 16.85
C LEU A 99 3.32 -8.27 16.26
N CYS A 100 3.65 -7.90 15.02
CA CYS A 100 2.84 -7.03 14.17
C CYS A 100 2.00 -7.91 13.25
N PHE A 101 0.66 -7.77 13.29
CA PHE A 101 -0.25 -8.57 12.45
C PHE A 101 -1.50 -7.77 12.07
N VAL A 102 -2.16 -8.19 10.99
CA VAL A 102 -3.42 -7.58 10.52
C VAL A 102 -4.59 -8.35 11.14
N ALA A 103 -5.31 -7.70 12.05
CA ALA A 103 -6.47 -8.25 12.74
C ALA A 103 -7.74 -7.99 11.92
N TRP A 104 -8.01 -8.83 10.93
CA TRP A 104 -9.29 -8.79 10.22
C TRP A 104 -10.44 -9.16 11.16
N PRO A 105 -11.60 -8.47 11.07
CA PRO A 105 -12.77 -8.79 11.87
C PRO A 105 -13.26 -10.17 11.42
N ARG A 106 -13.11 -11.16 12.30
CA ARG A 106 -13.65 -12.49 12.05
C ARG A 106 -15.16 -12.45 12.27
N PRO A 107 -15.97 -12.94 11.32
CA PRO A 107 -17.36 -13.32 11.63
C PRO A 107 -17.33 -14.30 12.80
N SER A 108 -18.29 -14.19 13.72
CA SER A 108 -18.31 -14.88 15.02
C SER A 108 -18.53 -16.41 14.96
N GLU A 109 -18.36 -17.07 13.81
CA GLU A 109 -18.62 -18.51 13.63
C GLU A 109 -17.61 -19.20 12.71
N ASP A 110 -16.32 -19.21 13.08
CA ASP A 110 -15.39 -20.19 12.54
C ASP A 110 -15.00 -21.17 13.66
N SER A 111 -15.84 -22.19 13.83
CA SER A 111 -15.66 -23.39 14.67
C SER A 111 -14.58 -24.34 14.11
N PHE A 112 -13.46 -23.80 13.61
CA PHE A 112 -12.33 -24.57 13.11
C PHE A 112 -11.05 -24.26 13.91
N MET A 113 -11.20 -24.29 15.24
CA MET A 113 -10.14 -24.58 16.21
C MET A 113 -10.76 -25.07 17.52
#